data_AF-A0A3E0R223-F1
#
_entry.id   AF-A0A3E0R223-F1
#
_cell.length_a   1.000
_cell.length_b   1.000
_cell.length_c   1.000
_cell.angle_alpha   90.00
_cell.angle_beta   90.00
_cell.angle_gamma   90.00
#
_symmetry.space_group_name_H-M   'P 1'
#
loop_
_entity.id
_entity.type
_entity.pdbx_description
1 polymer ?
#
loop_
_entity_poly.entity_id
_entity_poly.type
_entity_poly.pdbx_seq_one_letter_code
_entity_poly.pdbx_strand_id
1 'polypeptide(L)'
;MNTTQAKSSIKKAIKEAASIDPSSVIDFFEIDTTDIQFDLSLIETKAFTETQDKEPQDRIFRFHNSISLTTREIVFDGKTYVASPIAVEGMEATSRGTLPRPTLSLSVKPDGVKALSELKAILEKIGDLTGAKFTRTRTFAKFIDASNSVKLTSKIKNHDPDPNAILSHDIYFIDRKTGESQQTLSFEMASSIDLENFGVPKRLVIQDKCQWQYRGEGCCYTTNLTEDIHGVSNTSEEAETFKNNFKKSSAPPVATSADERIFGESPTNENGILTFSQGDEAKIKNQEWKSGESYSIGDQIYITKNGVEYHFVAKVAHTSANNNLPPNKNFWYSDQCSKSIKGCKLRFNGVLPFGGFPAVNKTQ
;
A
#
# COMPACT_ATOMS: atom_id res chain seq x y z
N MET A 1 16.03 10.82 10.99
CA MET A 1 16.90 10.50 12.14
C MET A 1 18.22 9.91 11.63
N ASN A 2 19.37 10.28 12.19
CA ASN A 2 20.66 9.70 11.80
C ASN A 2 20.93 8.41 12.62
N THR A 3 21.54 7.39 12.02
CA THR A 3 21.82 6.08 12.66
C THR A 3 22.63 6.21 13.96
N THR A 4 23.50 7.22 14.04
CA THR A 4 24.31 7.51 15.25
C THR A 4 23.44 7.99 16.42
N GLN A 5 22.44 8.82 16.14
CA GLN A 5 21.50 9.31 17.15
C GLN A 5 20.65 8.17 17.69
N ALA A 6 20.15 7.28 16.81
CA ALA A 6 19.36 6.12 17.22
C ALA A 6 20.12 5.19 18.17
N LYS A 7 21.38 4.90 17.86
CA LYS A 7 22.26 4.11 18.73
C LYS A 7 22.47 4.78 20.09
N SER A 8 22.58 6.11 20.14
CA SER A 8 22.76 6.84 21.39
C SER A 8 21.52 6.80 22.28
N SER A 9 20.32 6.96 21.71
CA SER A 9 19.05 6.93 22.45
C SER A 9 18.73 5.53 23.00
N ILE A 10 18.98 4.48 22.22
CA ILE A 10 18.85 3.09 22.70
C ILE A 10 19.81 2.83 23.87
N LYS A 11 21.06 3.32 23.78
CA LYS A 11 22.03 3.19 24.87
C LYS A 11 21.58 3.91 26.14
N LYS A 12 20.92 5.07 26.02
CA LYS A 12 20.34 5.77 27.18
C LYS A 12 19.24 4.95 27.85
N ALA A 13 18.31 4.40 27.07
CA ALA A 13 17.22 3.57 27.60
C ALA A 13 17.75 2.33 28.33
N ILE A 14 18.71 1.61 27.74
CA ILE A 14 19.35 0.43 28.36
C ILE A 14 20.11 0.82 29.64
N LYS A 15 20.83 1.96 29.62
CA LYS A 15 21.57 2.43 30.80
C LYS A 15 20.65 2.76 31.96
N GLU A 16 19.51 3.39 31.70
CA GLU A 16 18.50 3.70 32.72
C GLU A 16 17.87 2.40 33.26
N ALA A 17 17.57 1.43 32.39
CA ALA A 17 17.05 0.13 32.82
C ALA A 17 18.01 -0.66 33.72
N ALA A 18 19.32 -0.48 33.56
CA ALA A 18 20.35 -1.08 34.40
C ALA A 18 20.72 -0.24 35.64
N SER A 19 20.11 0.93 35.84
CA SER A 19 20.36 1.80 36.98
C SER A 19 19.86 1.19 38.30
N ILE A 20 20.48 1.56 39.41
CA ILE A 20 20.10 1.11 40.77
C ILE A 20 18.79 1.79 41.23
N ASP A 21 18.55 3.03 40.80
CA ASP A 21 17.31 3.79 41.05
C ASP A 21 16.74 4.23 39.69
N PRO A 22 16.10 3.33 38.92
CA PRO A 22 15.52 3.68 37.64
C PRO A 22 14.26 4.53 37.85
N SER A 23 14.04 5.48 36.95
CA SER A 23 12.78 6.23 36.92
C SER A 23 11.58 5.32 36.57
N SER A 24 10.35 5.78 36.85
CA SER A 24 9.14 4.99 36.58
C SER A 24 8.96 4.75 35.07
N VAL A 25 8.50 3.54 34.72
CA VAL A 25 8.15 3.21 33.34
C VAL A 25 6.74 3.72 33.05
N ILE A 26 6.56 4.29 31.86
CA ILE A 26 5.29 4.77 31.34
C ILE A 26 4.98 3.99 30.08
N ASP A 27 3.72 3.55 30.00
CA ASP A 27 3.18 2.98 28.78
C ASP A 27 2.32 4.01 28.06
N PHE A 28 2.69 4.28 26.82
CA PHE A 28 1.89 5.03 25.86
C PHE A 28 1.21 4.05 24.91
N PHE A 29 -0.07 4.29 24.64
CA PHE A 29 -0.90 3.46 23.79
C PHE A 29 -1.50 4.31 22.67
N GLU A 30 -1.41 3.83 21.44
CA GLU A 30 -2.04 4.43 20.27
C GLU A 30 -2.98 3.39 19.63
N ILE A 31 -4.24 3.76 19.44
CA ILE A 31 -5.23 3.00 18.66
C ILE A 31 -5.49 3.81 17.40
N ASP A 32 -5.02 3.30 16.27
CA ASP A 32 -5.24 3.89 14.96
C ASP A 32 -6.47 3.27 14.30
N THR A 33 -7.48 4.10 14.07
CA THR A 33 -8.76 3.72 13.44
C THR A 33 -8.89 4.25 12.01
N THR A 34 -7.81 4.79 11.44
CA THR A 34 -7.81 5.48 10.12
C THR A 34 -8.34 4.59 9.00
N ASP A 35 -7.89 3.34 8.94
CA ASP A 35 -8.27 2.39 7.89
C ASP A 35 -9.74 1.98 7.99
N ILE A 36 -10.26 1.83 9.21
CA ILE A 36 -11.63 1.39 9.46
C ILE A 36 -12.62 2.54 9.23
N GLN A 37 -12.30 3.76 9.69
CA GLN A 37 -13.16 4.92 9.49
C GLN A 37 -13.28 5.33 8.02
N PHE A 38 -12.29 4.99 7.18
CA PHE A 38 -12.38 5.22 5.74
C PHE A 38 -13.55 4.42 5.12
N ASP A 39 -13.75 3.17 5.52
CA ASP A 39 -14.83 2.33 5.01
C ASP A 39 -16.24 2.86 5.36
N LEU A 40 -16.42 3.49 6.53
CA LEU A 40 -17.72 4.13 6.84
C LEU A 40 -17.97 5.39 6.04
N SER A 41 -16.93 6.19 5.79
CA SER A 41 -17.09 7.38 4.95
C SER A 41 -17.55 7.00 3.54
N LEU A 42 -17.19 5.81 3.05
CA LEU A 42 -17.66 5.25 1.78
C LEU A 42 -19.12 4.76 1.84
N ILE A 43 -19.55 4.20 2.97
CA ILE A 43 -20.92 3.68 3.18
C ILE A 43 -21.93 4.81 3.45
N GLU A 44 -21.54 5.85 4.21
CA GLU A 44 -22.42 6.96 4.57
C GLU A 44 -22.56 8.01 3.45
N THR A 45 -21.72 8.00 2.41
CA THR A 45 -21.88 8.88 1.24
C THR A 45 -23.02 8.47 0.31
N LYS A 46 -24.26 8.72 0.74
CA LYS A 46 -25.17 9.52 -0.10
C LYS A 46 -25.00 10.97 0.35
N ALA A 47 -24.45 11.78 -0.54
CA ALA A 47 -24.08 13.20 -0.35
C ALA A 47 -22.64 13.40 0.17
N PHE A 48 -21.77 13.59 -0.82
CA PHE A 48 -20.57 14.41 -0.71
C PHE A 48 -21.02 15.83 -0.39
N THR A 49 -21.35 16.10 0.88
CA THR A 49 -21.62 17.45 1.38
C THR A 49 -20.55 17.79 2.40
N GLU A 50 -19.73 18.75 2.01
CA GLU A 50 -18.74 19.47 2.79
C GLU A 50 -19.20 19.64 4.23
N THR A 51 -18.68 18.81 5.11
CA THR A 51 -18.77 19.03 6.55
C THR A 51 -17.38 18.87 7.11
N GLN A 52 -16.71 20.02 7.18
CA GLN A 52 -15.55 20.36 8.00
C GLN A 52 -14.53 19.23 8.16
N ASP A 53 -13.43 19.33 7.42
CA ASP A 53 -12.21 18.54 7.61
C ASP A 53 -11.87 18.43 9.10
N LYS A 54 -12.28 17.34 9.73
CA LYS A 54 -11.69 16.91 10.99
C LYS A 54 -10.26 16.49 10.63
N GLU A 55 -9.32 17.29 11.11
CA GLU A 55 -7.88 17.01 11.07
C GLU A 55 -7.59 15.50 11.23
N PRO A 56 -6.55 14.94 10.57
CA PRO A 56 -6.17 13.53 10.68
C PRO A 56 -5.98 13.02 12.12
N GLN A 57 -5.87 13.94 13.10
CA GLN A 57 -5.70 13.67 14.52
C GLN A 57 -6.95 13.09 15.20
N ASP A 58 -8.16 13.23 14.64
CA ASP A 58 -9.41 12.68 15.20
C ASP A 58 -9.54 11.15 15.01
N ARG A 59 -8.62 10.51 14.29
CA ARG A 59 -8.67 9.08 13.96
C ARG A 59 -7.73 8.21 14.80
N ILE A 60 -6.82 8.85 15.54
CA ILE A 60 -5.79 8.19 16.35
C ILE A 60 -6.04 8.52 17.81
N PHE A 61 -6.45 7.52 18.58
CA PHE A 61 -6.68 7.67 20.01
C PHE A 61 -5.39 7.40 20.79
N ARG A 62 -4.96 8.37 21.61
CA ARG A 62 -3.70 8.33 22.34
C ARG A 62 -3.93 8.32 23.85
N PHE A 63 -3.48 7.26 24.51
CA PHE A 63 -3.71 7.01 25.93
C PHE A 63 -2.42 6.71 26.70
N HIS A 64 -2.43 6.95 28.01
CA HIS A 64 -1.40 6.44 28.92
C HIS A 64 -2.01 5.93 30.23
N ASN A 65 -1.33 4.98 30.89
CA ASN A 65 -1.77 4.36 32.15
C ASN A 65 -0.96 4.82 33.39
N SER A 66 0.00 5.74 33.24
CA SER A 66 0.88 6.15 34.34
C SER A 66 0.12 6.76 35.53
N ILE A 67 0.12 6.05 36.66
CA ILE A 67 -0.49 6.47 37.94
C ILE A 67 0.45 7.43 38.71
N SER A 68 1.77 7.26 38.55
CA SER A 68 2.79 8.03 39.29
C SER A 68 2.83 9.52 38.92
N LEU A 69 2.36 9.85 37.73
CA LEU A 69 2.35 11.19 37.17
C LEU A 69 0.91 11.69 37.14
N THR A 70 0.48 12.35 38.21
CA THR A 70 -0.91 12.79 38.50
C THR A 70 -1.47 13.83 37.50
N THR A 71 -0.85 14.02 36.33
CA THR A 71 -1.33 14.91 35.26
C THR A 71 -2.28 14.16 34.34
N ARG A 72 -3.35 14.83 33.90
CA ARG A 72 -4.34 14.26 32.97
C ARG A 72 -3.78 14.03 31.57
N GLU A 73 -2.72 14.75 31.19
CA GLU A 73 -2.10 14.72 29.87
C GLU A 73 -0.58 14.68 29.99
N ILE A 74 0.07 13.93 29.11
CA ILE A 74 1.52 13.83 28.96
C ILE A 74 1.87 14.00 27.49
N VAL A 75 2.84 14.84 27.17
CA VAL A 75 3.37 15.04 25.82
C VAL A 75 4.63 14.18 25.64
N PHE A 76 4.67 13.38 24.59
CA PHE A 76 5.84 12.57 24.24
C PHE A 76 5.98 12.52 22.72
N ASP A 77 7.19 12.74 22.19
CA ASP A 77 7.44 12.85 20.74
C ASP A 77 6.53 13.90 20.06
N GLY A 78 6.25 15.01 20.77
CA GLY A 78 5.34 16.06 20.32
C GLY A 78 3.85 15.66 20.29
N LYS A 79 3.49 14.46 20.74
CA LYS A 79 2.11 13.95 20.78
C LYS A 79 1.55 14.00 22.21
N THR A 80 0.32 14.47 22.36
CA THR A 80 -0.37 14.47 23.65
C THR A 80 -1.10 13.15 23.88
N TYR A 81 -0.82 12.50 25.01
CA TYR A 81 -1.48 11.30 25.49
C TYR A 81 -2.35 11.65 26.70
N VAL A 82 -3.54 11.05 26.78
CA VAL A 82 -4.49 11.30 27.88
C VAL A 82 -4.50 10.14 28.87
N ALA A 83 -4.51 10.45 30.16
CA ALA A 83 -4.61 9.46 31.23
C ALA A 83 -5.92 8.68 31.13
N SER A 84 -5.86 7.37 30.93
CA SER A 84 -7.04 6.52 30.75
C SER A 84 -6.90 5.17 31.45
N PRO A 85 -8.01 4.60 31.96
CA PRO A 85 -8.04 3.26 32.53
C PRO A 85 -7.96 2.20 31.41
N ILE A 86 -6.74 1.99 30.92
CA ILE A 86 -6.37 1.02 29.90
C ILE A 86 -5.41 -0.01 30.50
N ALA A 87 -5.69 -1.28 30.27
CA ALA A 87 -4.84 -2.39 30.67
C ALA A 87 -4.58 -3.29 29.46
N VAL A 88 -3.34 -3.77 29.34
CA VAL A 88 -2.95 -4.71 28.29
C VAL A 88 -2.15 -5.84 28.90
N GLU A 89 -2.63 -7.05 28.71
CA GLU A 89 -2.05 -8.27 29.27
C GLU A 89 -1.67 -9.24 28.14
N GLY A 90 -0.72 -10.14 28.39
CA GLY A 90 -0.38 -11.21 27.44
C GLY A 90 0.50 -10.82 26.26
N MET A 91 1.19 -9.66 26.30
CA MET A 91 2.16 -9.25 25.25
C MET A 91 3.54 -9.88 25.40
N GLU A 92 3.77 -10.68 26.43
CA GLU A 92 5.08 -11.28 26.69
C GLU A 92 5.37 -12.43 25.72
N ALA A 93 6.56 -12.41 25.12
CA ALA A 93 7.00 -13.50 24.26
C ALA A 93 7.22 -14.77 25.08
N THR A 94 6.42 -15.81 24.81
CA THR A 94 6.58 -17.10 25.47
C THR A 94 7.74 -17.89 24.86
N SER A 95 8.48 -18.64 25.68
CA SER A 95 9.54 -19.54 25.20
C SER A 95 9.03 -20.76 24.44
N ARG A 96 7.70 -20.95 24.35
CA ARG A 96 7.04 -22.09 23.72
C ARG A 96 6.76 -21.91 22.22
N GLY A 97 7.16 -20.77 21.64
CA GLY A 97 7.06 -20.52 20.20
C GLY A 97 5.66 -20.18 19.68
N THR A 98 4.66 -20.08 20.56
CA THR A 98 3.34 -19.52 20.20
C THR A 98 3.42 -18.00 20.18
N LEU A 99 2.88 -17.38 19.14
CA LEU A 99 2.77 -15.93 19.08
C LEU A 99 1.84 -15.43 20.20
N PRO A 100 2.20 -14.33 20.88
CA PRO A 100 1.37 -13.76 21.94
C PRO A 100 0.05 -13.25 21.36
N ARG A 101 -1.05 -13.58 22.04
CA ARG A 101 -2.41 -13.06 21.77
C ARG A 101 -2.84 -12.18 22.93
N PRO A 102 -2.38 -10.92 22.97
CA PRO A 102 -2.67 -10.03 24.08
C PRO A 102 -4.13 -9.60 24.14
N THR A 103 -4.60 -9.38 25.37
CA THR A 103 -5.94 -8.85 25.64
C THR A 103 -5.83 -7.38 26.04
N LEU A 104 -6.54 -6.52 25.33
CA LEU A 104 -6.72 -5.10 25.64
C LEU A 104 -8.03 -4.92 26.40
N SER A 105 -7.97 -4.30 27.58
CA SER A 105 -9.14 -3.96 28.39
C SER A 105 -9.23 -2.46 28.63
N LEU A 106 -10.39 -1.89 28.34
CA LEU A 106 -10.69 -0.46 28.44
C LEU A 106 -11.92 -0.27 29.34
N SER A 107 -11.83 0.64 30.33
CA SER A 107 -12.99 1.03 31.13
C SER A 107 -13.58 2.35 30.65
N VAL A 108 -14.76 2.31 30.04
CA VAL A 108 -15.45 3.49 29.49
C VAL A 108 -16.55 3.94 30.45
N LYS A 109 -16.33 5.06 31.15
CA LYS A 109 -17.39 5.69 31.97
C LYS A 109 -18.01 6.86 31.21
N PRO A 110 -19.34 7.07 31.28
CA PRO A 110 -20.00 8.23 30.64
C PRO A 110 -19.39 9.57 31.06
N ASP A 111 -19.06 9.72 32.36
CA ASP A 111 -18.42 10.91 32.93
C ASP A 111 -16.88 10.86 32.90
N GLY A 112 -16.32 9.92 32.12
CA GLY A 112 -14.90 9.60 32.09
C GLY A 112 -14.11 10.45 31.11
N VAL A 113 -13.10 9.83 30.50
CA VAL A 113 -12.22 10.46 29.51
C VAL A 113 -12.99 10.62 28.20
N LYS A 114 -13.09 11.85 27.67
CA LYS A 114 -13.83 12.14 26.42
C LYS A 114 -13.39 11.25 25.26
N ALA A 115 -12.09 11.05 25.08
CA ALA A 115 -11.53 10.21 24.03
C ALA A 115 -12.00 8.74 24.10
N LEU A 116 -12.27 8.19 25.28
CA LEU A 116 -12.83 6.84 25.41
C LEU A 116 -14.32 6.79 25.08
N SER A 117 -15.07 7.82 25.45
CA SER A 117 -16.48 7.96 25.08
C SER A 117 -16.65 8.11 23.57
N GLU A 118 -15.75 8.85 22.92
CA GLU A 118 -15.69 9.00 21.46
C GLU A 118 -15.33 7.67 20.77
N LEU A 119 -14.32 6.95 21.27
CA LEU A 119 -13.96 5.61 20.78
C LEU A 119 -15.15 4.65 20.89
N LYS A 120 -15.89 4.70 22.01
CA LYS A 120 -17.11 3.89 22.18
C LYS A 120 -18.23 4.30 21.21
N ALA A 121 -18.45 5.60 21.01
CA ALA A 121 -19.44 6.09 20.04
C ALA A 121 -19.08 5.66 18.60
N ILE A 122 -17.79 5.58 18.27
CA ILE A 122 -17.33 5.02 17.00
C ILE A 122 -17.62 3.53 16.95
N LEU A 123 -17.24 2.77 17.99
CA LEU A 123 -17.55 1.34 18.06
C LEU A 123 -19.05 1.05 17.88
N GLU A 124 -19.94 1.87 18.45
CA GLU A 124 -21.40 1.73 18.27
C GLU A 124 -21.86 1.98 16.81
N LYS A 125 -21.15 2.83 16.05
CA LYS A 125 -21.45 3.08 14.63
C LYS A 125 -20.88 2.01 13.70
N ILE A 126 -19.63 1.60 13.94
CA ILE A 126 -18.90 0.65 13.09
C ILE A 126 -19.29 -0.80 13.40
N GLY A 127 -19.65 -1.08 14.65
CA GLY A 127 -19.93 -2.41 15.17
C GLY A 127 -18.69 -3.13 15.72
N ASP A 128 -17.53 -2.95 15.10
CA ASP A 128 -16.26 -3.53 15.54
C ASP A 128 -15.04 -2.64 15.21
N LEU A 129 -13.90 -2.91 15.86
CA LEU A 129 -12.60 -2.30 15.60
C LEU A 129 -11.59 -3.32 15.04
N THR A 130 -12.08 -4.40 14.43
CA THR A 130 -11.24 -5.42 13.81
C THR A 130 -10.30 -4.81 12.76
N GLY A 131 -9.02 -5.18 12.81
CA GLY A 131 -7.97 -4.64 11.95
C GLY A 131 -7.37 -3.31 12.41
N ALA A 132 -7.90 -2.68 13.47
CA ALA A 132 -7.31 -1.44 13.99
C ALA A 132 -5.89 -1.70 14.49
N LYS A 133 -4.97 -0.80 14.16
CA LYS A 133 -3.58 -0.94 14.60
C LYS A 133 -3.44 -0.42 16.03
N PHE A 134 -2.94 -1.29 16.89
CA PHE A 134 -2.60 -1.01 18.27
C PHE A 134 -1.08 -0.89 18.41
N THR A 135 -0.61 0.20 19.02
CA THR A 135 0.82 0.42 19.27
C THR A 135 1.04 0.76 20.75
N ARG A 136 1.89 -0.01 21.43
CA ARG A 136 2.40 0.32 22.77
C ARG A 136 3.84 0.78 22.67
N THR A 137 4.12 1.95 23.22
CA THR A 137 5.46 2.50 23.36
C THR A 137 5.78 2.62 24.84
N ARG A 138 6.80 1.88 25.32
CA ARG A 138 7.27 1.97 26.70
C ARG A 138 8.51 2.84 26.79
N THR A 139 8.49 3.82 27.70
CA THR A 139 9.69 4.63 27.99
C THR A 139 9.78 4.93 29.48
N PHE A 140 10.91 5.44 29.92
CA PHE A 140 11.10 5.91 31.28
C PHE A 140 10.63 7.36 31.42
N ALA A 141 10.09 7.70 32.59
CA ALA A 141 9.57 9.04 32.88
C ALA A 141 10.60 10.16 32.67
N LYS A 142 11.89 9.84 32.77
CA LYS A 142 13.02 10.74 32.53
C LYS A 142 13.14 11.24 31.09
N PHE A 143 12.67 10.47 30.12
CA PHE A 143 12.81 10.75 28.69
C PHE A 143 11.61 11.49 28.07
N ILE A 144 10.61 11.81 28.89
CA ILE A 144 9.45 12.61 28.50
C ILE A 144 9.89 13.99 27.96
N ASP A 145 9.10 14.58 27.07
CA ASP A 145 9.39 15.87 26.46
C ASP A 145 9.46 17.01 27.50
N ALA A 146 10.33 17.99 27.25
CA ALA A 146 10.44 19.19 28.09
C ALA A 146 9.23 20.14 27.99
N SER A 147 8.37 19.97 26.97
CA SER A 147 7.14 20.76 26.77
C SER A 147 6.06 20.47 27.82
N ASN A 148 6.25 19.45 28.65
CA ASN A 148 5.31 19.09 29.69
C ASN A 148 5.25 20.12 30.83
N SER A 149 4.14 20.09 31.57
CA SER A 149 3.89 20.98 32.70
C SER A 149 5.06 21.00 33.70
N VAL A 150 5.44 22.18 34.19
CA VAL A 150 6.53 22.36 35.18
C VAL A 150 6.31 21.53 36.45
N LYS A 151 5.06 21.27 36.83
CA LYS A 151 4.69 20.39 37.96
C LYS A 151 5.05 18.91 37.74
N LEU A 152 5.14 18.49 36.48
CA LEU A 152 5.49 17.13 36.07
C LEU A 152 7.02 16.98 36.04
N THR A 153 7.70 17.88 35.34
CA THR A 153 9.15 17.84 35.14
C THR A 153 9.93 18.02 36.45
N SER A 154 9.39 18.81 37.40
CA SER A 154 9.99 18.98 38.74
C SER A 154 9.92 17.74 39.63
N LYS A 155 9.03 16.79 39.35
CA LYS A 155 8.95 15.51 40.08
C LYS A 155 9.93 14.46 39.56
N ILE A 156 10.45 14.66 38.35
CA ILE A 156 11.30 13.70 37.65
C ILE A 156 12.76 14.02 37.98
N LYS A 157 13.47 13.07 38.61
CA LYS A 157 14.90 13.19 38.86
C LYS A 157 15.67 13.13 37.53
N ASN A 158 16.60 14.05 37.31
CA ASN A 158 17.53 14.06 36.17
C ASN A 158 16.87 14.01 34.78
N HIS A 159 15.81 14.80 34.56
CA HIS A 159 15.09 14.90 33.29
C HIS A 159 16.03 15.11 32.08
N ASP A 160 16.00 14.18 31.12
CA ASP A 160 16.83 14.17 29.89
C ASP A 160 15.88 13.83 28.71
N PRO A 161 15.19 14.81 28.12
CA PRO A 161 14.15 14.56 27.12
C PRO A 161 14.77 13.90 25.88
N ASP A 162 14.28 12.70 25.54
CA ASP A 162 14.70 11.96 24.35
C ASP A 162 13.54 11.10 23.83
N PRO A 163 12.80 11.56 22.79
CA PRO A 163 11.68 10.83 22.21
C PRO A 163 12.05 9.43 21.69
N ASN A 164 13.32 9.18 21.41
CA ASN A 164 13.78 7.92 20.81
C ASN A 164 14.32 6.94 21.86
N ALA A 165 14.40 7.34 23.13
CA ALA A 165 14.81 6.47 24.23
C ALA A 165 13.62 5.58 24.65
N ILE A 166 13.28 4.62 23.80
CA ILE A 166 12.15 3.69 23.97
C ILE A 166 12.69 2.30 24.38
N LEU A 167 11.97 1.62 25.28
CA LEU A 167 12.28 0.26 25.74
C LEU A 167 11.73 -0.80 24.79
N SER A 168 10.42 -0.75 24.53
CA SER A 168 9.73 -1.65 23.61
C SER A 168 8.73 -0.86 22.78
N HIS A 169 8.65 -1.23 21.51
CA HIS A 169 7.67 -0.73 20.56
C HIS A 169 6.87 -1.92 20.03
N ASP A 170 5.75 -2.19 20.69
CA ASP A 170 4.96 -3.39 20.50
C ASP A 170 3.77 -3.05 19.58
N ILE A 171 3.72 -3.66 18.39
CA ILE A 171 2.68 -3.42 17.39
C ILE A 171 1.80 -4.66 17.26
N TYR A 172 0.50 -4.48 17.45
CA TYR A 172 -0.53 -5.50 17.31
C TYR A 172 -1.71 -4.96 16.51
N PHE A 173 -2.60 -5.85 16.08
CA PHE A 173 -3.84 -5.52 15.39
C PHE A 173 -5.00 -6.12 16.19
N ILE A 174 -6.11 -5.40 16.30
CA ILE A 174 -7.31 -5.91 16.95
C ILE A 174 -7.88 -7.04 16.08
N ASP A 175 -7.99 -8.24 16.63
CA ASP A 175 -8.48 -9.43 15.93
C ASP A 175 -9.98 -9.58 16.14
N ARG A 176 -10.44 -9.50 17.40
CA ARG A 176 -11.87 -9.58 17.74
C ARG A 176 -12.20 -8.93 19.07
N LYS A 177 -13.47 -8.52 19.22
CA LYS A 177 -14.05 -8.11 20.50
C LYS A 177 -14.37 -9.34 21.36
N THR A 178 -13.72 -9.47 22.52
CA THR A 178 -13.93 -10.60 23.45
C THR A 178 -15.08 -10.36 24.42
N GLY A 179 -15.36 -9.10 24.75
CA GLY A 179 -16.47 -8.75 25.63
C GLY A 179 -16.81 -7.27 25.60
N GLU A 180 -18.09 -6.98 25.67
CA GLU A 180 -18.62 -5.63 25.76
C GLU A 180 -19.64 -5.54 26.91
N SER A 181 -19.44 -4.57 27.77
CA SER A 181 -20.35 -4.19 28.85
C SER A 181 -20.58 -2.68 28.79
N GLN A 182 -21.59 -2.18 29.49
CA GLN A 182 -21.89 -0.74 29.48
C GLN A 182 -20.68 0.12 29.87
N GLN A 183 -19.79 -0.39 30.73
CA GLN A 183 -18.63 0.32 31.27
C GLN A 183 -17.27 -0.29 30.90
N THR A 184 -17.21 -1.43 30.20
CA THR A 184 -15.95 -2.13 29.92
C THR A 184 -15.96 -2.69 28.51
N LEU A 185 -14.87 -2.51 27.79
CA LEU A 185 -14.60 -3.10 26.48
C LEU A 185 -13.36 -3.97 26.57
N SER A 186 -13.42 -5.18 26.01
CA SER A 186 -12.30 -6.11 25.95
C SER A 186 -12.10 -6.61 24.52
N PHE A 187 -10.85 -6.59 24.07
CA PHE A 187 -10.43 -6.98 22.73
C PHE A 187 -9.28 -7.97 22.80
N GLU A 188 -9.30 -8.98 21.95
CA GLU A 188 -8.16 -9.84 21.67
C GLU A 188 -7.42 -9.27 20.46
N MET A 189 -6.10 -9.23 20.54
CA MET A 189 -5.24 -8.69 19.51
C MET A 189 -4.26 -9.77 19.04
N ALA A 190 -3.86 -9.67 17.77
CA ALA A 190 -2.92 -10.56 17.13
C ALA A 190 -1.77 -9.78 16.50
N SER A 191 -0.64 -10.45 16.28
CA SER A 191 0.44 -9.90 15.45
C SER A 191 -0.02 -9.87 13.98
N SER A 192 0.59 -9.01 13.15
CA SER A 192 0.28 -8.94 11.71
C SER A 192 0.41 -10.28 10.97
N ILE A 193 1.22 -11.19 11.50
CA ILE A 193 1.46 -12.52 10.93
C ILE A 193 0.31 -13.50 11.25
N ASP A 194 -0.34 -13.33 12.40
CA ASP A 194 -1.35 -14.24 12.94
C ASP A 194 -2.79 -13.71 12.76
N LEU A 195 -2.96 -12.59 12.05
CA LEU A 195 -4.27 -12.04 11.75
C LEU A 195 -5.00 -12.95 10.76
N GLU A 196 -6.13 -13.50 11.17
CA GLU A 196 -6.98 -14.30 10.29
C GLU A 196 -7.40 -13.43 9.09
N ASN A 197 -7.23 -13.94 7.87
CA ASN A 197 -7.44 -13.29 6.56
C ASN A 197 -6.27 -12.52 5.93
N PHE A 198 -5.06 -12.52 6.50
CA PHE A 198 -3.89 -11.99 5.80
C PHE A 198 -3.20 -13.08 4.94
N GLY A 199 -3.62 -13.19 3.67
CA GLY A 199 -2.95 -14.05 2.69
C GLY A 199 -1.64 -13.43 2.18
N VAL A 200 -0.50 -13.97 2.62
CA VAL A 200 0.82 -13.71 1.99
C VAL A 200 1.16 -14.89 1.10
N PRO A 201 1.57 -14.71 -0.17
CA PRO A 201 1.80 -13.46 -0.91
C PRO A 201 0.54 -12.88 -1.57
N LYS A 202 0.44 -11.54 -1.64
CA LYS A 202 -0.61 -10.81 -2.39
C LYS A 202 -0.65 -11.15 -3.90
N ARG A 203 0.33 -11.91 -4.41
CA ARG A 203 0.45 -12.33 -5.80
C ARG A 203 1.05 -13.73 -5.89
N LEU A 204 0.41 -14.62 -6.65
CA LEU A 204 0.96 -15.94 -6.97
C LEU A 204 2.11 -15.78 -7.99
N VAL A 205 3.25 -16.41 -7.79
CA VAL A 205 4.35 -16.39 -8.78
C VAL A 205 4.24 -17.63 -9.65
N ILE A 206 3.98 -17.45 -10.94
CA ILE A 206 3.86 -18.54 -11.92
C ILE A 206 5.03 -18.43 -12.91
N GLN A 207 5.65 -19.56 -13.27
CA GLN A 207 6.84 -19.59 -14.12
C GLN A 207 6.57 -19.21 -15.59
N ASP A 208 5.41 -19.55 -16.14
CA ASP A 208 5.12 -19.46 -17.57
C ASP A 208 4.11 -18.37 -17.94
N LYS A 209 3.35 -17.85 -16.97
CA LYS A 209 2.26 -16.88 -17.19
C LYS A 209 2.47 -15.56 -16.44
N CYS A 210 2.35 -14.47 -17.18
CA CYS A 210 2.27 -13.12 -16.67
C CYS A 210 0.90 -12.82 -16.04
N GLN A 211 0.89 -12.24 -14.84
CA GLN A 211 -0.35 -11.79 -14.19
C GLN A 211 -0.67 -10.31 -14.41
N TRP A 212 0.26 -9.56 -14.96
CA TRP A 212 0.07 -8.13 -15.20
C TRP A 212 -0.99 -7.88 -16.26
N GLN A 213 -1.70 -6.77 -16.10
CA GLN A 213 -2.57 -6.25 -17.14
C GLN A 213 -1.74 -5.87 -18.37
N TYR A 214 -2.20 -6.30 -19.54
CA TYR A 214 -1.53 -5.98 -20.79
C TYR A 214 -1.48 -4.47 -21.02
N ARG A 215 -0.34 -3.95 -21.46
CA ARG A 215 -0.03 -2.51 -21.60
C ARG A 215 -0.21 -1.68 -20.31
N GLY A 216 -0.26 -2.34 -19.15
CA GLY A 216 -0.23 -1.67 -17.86
C GLY A 216 1.20 -1.40 -17.36
N GLU A 217 1.29 -0.98 -16.11
CA GLU A 217 2.54 -0.60 -15.45
C GLU A 217 3.56 -1.75 -15.43
N GLY A 218 3.13 -2.99 -15.19
CA GLY A 218 4.01 -4.15 -15.19
C GLY A 218 4.59 -4.56 -16.55
N CYS A 219 4.04 -4.04 -17.65
CA CYS A 219 4.58 -4.23 -18.99
C CYS A 219 5.41 -3.02 -19.47
N CYS A 220 5.60 -2.00 -18.63
CA CYS A 220 6.35 -0.78 -18.95
C CYS A 220 5.81 0.02 -20.16
N TYR A 221 4.50 -0.08 -20.44
CA TYR A 221 3.85 0.78 -21.44
C TYR A 221 3.37 2.11 -20.85
N THR A 222 3.21 2.19 -19.53
CA THR A 222 2.77 3.40 -18.82
C THR A 222 3.96 4.18 -18.27
N THR A 223 3.77 5.46 -17.98
CA THR A 223 4.82 6.37 -17.51
C THR A 223 5.04 6.35 -15.99
N ASN A 224 4.15 5.70 -15.22
CA ASN A 224 4.21 5.68 -13.75
C ASN A 224 5.08 4.54 -13.21
N LEU A 225 6.27 4.34 -13.79
CA LEU A 225 7.19 3.29 -13.36
C LEU A 225 7.99 3.76 -12.13
N THR A 226 7.50 3.48 -10.92
CA THR A 226 8.25 3.72 -9.67
C THR A 226 9.05 2.49 -9.22
N GLU A 227 10.18 2.73 -8.56
CA GLU A 227 11.09 1.69 -8.03
C GLU A 227 10.41 0.82 -6.98
N ASP A 228 9.57 1.44 -6.13
CA ASP A 228 8.84 0.75 -5.05
C ASP A 228 7.85 -0.29 -5.60
N ILE A 229 7.12 0.04 -6.67
CA ILE A 229 6.08 -0.80 -7.25
C ILE A 229 6.66 -1.87 -8.18
N HIS A 230 7.70 -1.54 -8.95
CA HIS A 230 8.22 -2.41 -10.01
C HIS A 230 9.55 -3.09 -9.72
N GLY A 231 10.31 -2.62 -8.72
CA GLY A 231 11.56 -3.26 -8.28
C GLY A 231 12.72 -3.15 -9.26
N VAL A 232 12.66 -2.21 -10.21
CA VAL A 232 13.72 -2.04 -11.20
C VAL A 232 14.51 -0.79 -10.85
N SER A 233 15.66 -0.98 -10.22
CA SER A 233 16.69 0.04 -9.99
C SER A 233 17.83 -0.06 -11.00
N ASN A 234 17.56 -0.58 -12.21
CA ASN A 234 18.58 -0.62 -13.24
C ASN A 234 18.87 0.83 -13.67
N THR A 235 19.94 1.39 -13.11
CA THR A 235 20.61 2.64 -13.50
C THR A 235 21.55 2.43 -14.69
N SER A 236 21.52 1.24 -15.33
CA SER A 236 22.27 1.02 -16.56
C SER A 236 21.70 1.89 -17.68
N GLU A 237 22.59 2.45 -18.51
CA GLU A 237 22.22 3.24 -19.71
C GLU A 237 21.21 2.49 -20.60
N GLU A 238 21.25 1.15 -20.61
CA GLU A 238 20.32 0.28 -21.33
C GLU A 238 18.88 0.38 -20.79
N ALA A 239 18.68 0.51 -19.48
CA ALA A 239 17.36 0.64 -18.86
C ALA A 239 16.78 2.06 -19.04
N GLU A 240 17.62 3.10 -19.02
CA GLU A 240 17.19 4.46 -19.39
C GLU A 240 16.86 4.58 -20.88
N THR A 241 17.66 3.94 -21.74
CA THR A 241 17.39 3.85 -23.19
C THR A 241 16.09 3.07 -23.45
N PHE A 242 15.80 2.02 -22.67
CA PHE A 242 14.54 1.28 -22.73
C PHE A 242 13.33 2.12 -22.28
N LYS A 243 13.45 2.86 -21.15
CA LYS A 243 12.43 3.81 -20.67
C LYS A 243 12.16 4.93 -21.68
N ASN A 244 13.19 5.40 -22.39
CA ASN A 244 13.09 6.48 -23.36
C ASN A 244 12.57 6.01 -24.74
N ASN A 245 12.93 4.80 -25.19
CA ASN A 245 12.48 4.22 -26.46
C ASN A 245 11.02 3.73 -26.43
N PHE A 246 10.45 3.50 -25.25
CA PHE A 246 9.08 3.04 -25.07
C PHE A 246 8.23 4.00 -24.22
N LYS A 247 8.40 5.33 -24.37
CA LYS A 247 7.37 6.30 -23.96
C LYS A 247 6.12 6.07 -24.82
N LYS A 248 5.17 5.23 -24.38
CA LYS A 248 4.25 4.55 -25.30
C LYS A 248 2.78 4.53 -24.84
N SER A 249 2.11 5.69 -24.92
CA SER A 249 0.71 5.67 -25.41
C SER A 249 0.65 5.43 -26.93
N SER A 250 1.79 5.51 -27.62
CA SER A 250 1.92 5.34 -29.08
C SER A 250 2.52 3.99 -29.51
N ALA A 251 2.46 2.95 -28.68
CA ALA A 251 3.07 1.67 -29.08
C ALA A 251 2.28 1.00 -30.18
N PRO A 252 2.91 0.60 -31.31
CA PRO A 252 2.19 -0.12 -32.33
C PRO A 252 1.68 -1.45 -31.76
N PRO A 253 0.50 -1.91 -32.18
CA PRO A 253 0.03 -3.27 -31.92
C PRO A 253 1.03 -4.27 -32.53
N VAL A 254 1.33 -5.38 -31.85
CA VAL A 254 2.46 -6.24 -32.25
C VAL A 254 2.05 -7.68 -32.51
N ALA A 255 1.20 -8.27 -31.66
CA ALA A 255 0.88 -9.68 -31.78
C ALA A 255 -0.52 -10.02 -31.27
N THR A 256 -1.06 -11.15 -31.74
CA THR A 256 -2.32 -11.71 -31.26
C THR A 256 -2.13 -12.53 -29.97
N SER A 257 -3.22 -12.99 -29.38
CA SER A 257 -3.20 -13.86 -28.19
C SER A 257 -2.59 -15.25 -28.45
N ALA A 258 -2.37 -15.63 -29.71
CA ALA A 258 -1.73 -16.88 -30.12
C ALA A 258 -0.21 -16.75 -30.37
N ASP A 259 0.41 -15.64 -29.98
CA ASP A 259 1.84 -15.34 -30.25
C ASP A 259 2.17 -15.21 -31.75
N GLU A 260 1.21 -14.73 -32.54
CA GLU A 260 1.40 -14.45 -33.98
C GLU A 260 1.62 -12.94 -34.16
N ARG A 261 2.67 -12.54 -34.88
CA ARG A 261 2.94 -11.12 -35.16
C ARG A 261 1.89 -10.54 -36.10
N ILE A 262 1.47 -9.31 -35.85
CA ILE A 262 0.57 -8.53 -36.70
C ILE A 262 1.36 -7.81 -37.81
N PHE A 263 2.60 -7.41 -37.52
CA PHE A 263 3.55 -6.76 -38.46
C PHE A 263 4.87 -7.55 -38.50
N GLY A 264 5.49 -7.70 -39.68
CA GLY A 264 6.67 -8.56 -39.85
C GLY A 264 7.92 -7.87 -40.44
N GLU A 265 9.08 -8.14 -39.84
CA GLU A 265 10.38 -8.35 -40.51
C GLU A 265 10.93 -9.69 -39.98
N SER A 266 10.92 -10.76 -40.79
CA SER A 266 11.71 -12.00 -40.59
C SER A 266 11.58 -12.94 -41.82
N PRO A 267 12.64 -13.67 -42.23
CA PRO A 267 12.81 -14.17 -43.60
C PRO A 267 12.12 -15.50 -43.93
N THR A 268 11.28 -16.06 -43.05
CA THR A 268 10.54 -17.30 -43.32
C THR A 268 9.06 -17.06 -43.12
N ASN A 269 8.44 -16.72 -44.24
CA ASN A 269 7.04 -16.36 -44.43
C ASN A 269 6.15 -17.59 -44.41
N GLU A 270 5.35 -17.80 -43.37
CA GLU A 270 4.21 -18.74 -43.49
C GLU A 270 2.91 -18.22 -42.85
N ASN A 271 2.92 -17.28 -41.90
CA ASN A 271 1.68 -16.85 -41.24
C ASN A 271 1.60 -15.34 -40.99
N GLY A 272 0.77 -14.66 -41.80
CA GLY A 272 0.16 -13.35 -41.53
C GLY A 272 1.09 -12.15 -41.57
N ILE A 273 1.31 -11.56 -42.76
CA ILE A 273 2.25 -10.44 -42.92
C ILE A 273 1.56 -9.20 -43.50
N LEU A 274 1.74 -8.07 -42.82
CA LEU A 274 1.89 -6.74 -43.43
C LEU A 274 3.38 -6.39 -43.41
N THR A 275 3.98 -6.12 -44.58
CA THR A 275 5.39 -5.77 -44.73
C THR A 275 5.59 -4.26 -44.54
N PHE A 276 6.45 -3.87 -43.61
CA PHE A 276 6.95 -2.49 -43.52
C PHE A 276 8.46 -2.48 -43.78
N SER A 277 8.95 -1.37 -44.33
CA SER A 277 10.37 -1.12 -44.59
C SER A 277 10.94 -0.14 -43.57
N GLN A 278 12.24 -0.26 -43.29
CA GLN A 278 12.97 0.64 -42.39
C GLN A 278 12.78 2.12 -42.83
N GLY A 279 12.11 2.93 -42.01
CA GLY A 279 11.71 4.32 -42.33
C GLY A 279 10.20 4.62 -42.24
N ASP A 280 9.36 3.60 -42.03
CA ASP A 280 7.90 3.73 -41.93
C ASP A 280 7.37 4.19 -40.55
N GLU A 281 8.24 4.67 -39.64
CA GLU A 281 7.84 5.18 -38.31
C GLU A 281 6.80 6.32 -38.40
N ALA A 282 6.81 7.09 -39.50
CA ALA A 282 5.82 8.12 -39.81
C ALA A 282 4.41 7.59 -40.18
N LYS A 283 4.26 6.27 -40.39
CA LYS A 283 2.96 5.60 -40.65
C LYS A 283 2.31 5.02 -39.39
N ILE A 284 2.99 5.06 -38.24
CA ILE A 284 2.44 4.66 -36.94
C ILE A 284 1.53 5.78 -36.43
N LYS A 285 0.31 5.83 -36.95
CA LYS A 285 -0.75 6.73 -36.43
C LYS A 285 -1.64 5.90 -35.52
N ASN A 286 -1.34 5.86 -34.24
CA ASN A 286 -2.25 5.28 -33.24
C ASN A 286 -3.39 6.29 -33.01
N GLN A 287 -4.49 6.14 -33.75
CA GLN A 287 -5.63 7.06 -33.71
C GLN A 287 -6.85 6.42 -33.06
N GLU A 288 -7.69 7.24 -32.41
CA GLU A 288 -8.96 6.77 -31.89
C GLU A 288 -9.88 6.37 -33.04
N TRP A 289 -10.54 5.21 -32.91
CA TRP A 289 -11.51 4.77 -33.90
C TRP A 289 -12.69 5.74 -34.01
N LYS A 290 -13.08 6.07 -35.23
CA LYS A 290 -14.21 6.95 -35.53
C LYS A 290 -15.16 6.28 -36.52
N SER A 291 -16.44 6.53 -36.32
CA SER A 291 -17.49 6.06 -37.22
C SER A 291 -17.56 6.92 -38.49
N GLY A 292 -17.68 6.29 -39.66
CA GLY A 292 -17.73 6.95 -40.97
C GLY A 292 -16.37 7.21 -41.62
N GLU A 293 -15.25 6.95 -40.94
CA GLU A 293 -13.89 7.05 -41.53
C GLU A 293 -13.52 5.80 -42.33
N SER A 294 -12.70 5.99 -43.38
CA SER A 294 -12.17 4.90 -44.20
C SER A 294 -10.79 4.50 -43.72
N TYR A 295 -10.61 3.21 -43.45
CA TYR A 295 -9.37 2.61 -42.98
C TYR A 295 -8.77 1.75 -44.09
N SER A 296 -7.48 1.94 -44.35
CA SER A 296 -6.67 1.14 -45.25
C SER A 296 -6.09 -0.07 -44.52
N ILE A 297 -5.68 -1.09 -45.27
CA ILE A 297 -5.02 -2.27 -44.70
C ILE A 297 -3.76 -1.83 -43.94
N GLY A 298 -3.65 -2.24 -42.68
CA GLY A 298 -2.52 -1.89 -41.81
C GLY A 298 -2.69 -0.64 -40.95
N ASP A 299 -3.79 0.09 -41.11
CA ASP A 299 -4.11 1.22 -40.23
C ASP A 299 -4.30 0.75 -38.78
N GLN A 300 -3.67 1.48 -37.86
CA GLN A 300 -3.68 1.19 -36.42
C GLN A 300 -4.68 2.09 -35.73
N ILE A 301 -5.53 1.50 -34.90
CA ILE A 301 -6.53 2.24 -34.14
C ILE A 301 -6.56 1.78 -32.68
N TYR A 302 -7.13 2.59 -31.81
CA TYR A 302 -7.52 2.15 -30.47
C TYR A 302 -8.96 2.54 -30.14
N ILE A 303 -9.54 1.79 -29.21
CA ILE A 303 -10.82 2.12 -28.55
C ILE A 303 -10.59 2.14 -27.05
N THR A 304 -11.21 3.09 -26.36
CA THR A 304 -11.12 3.20 -24.90
C THR A 304 -12.40 2.68 -24.28
N LYS A 305 -12.29 1.68 -23.39
CA LYS A 305 -13.42 1.17 -22.61
C LYS A 305 -13.02 1.07 -21.14
N ASN A 306 -13.79 1.71 -20.26
CA ASN A 306 -13.53 1.77 -18.81
C ASN A 306 -12.11 2.28 -18.48
N GLY A 307 -11.60 3.26 -19.24
CA GLY A 307 -10.25 3.80 -19.05
C GLY A 307 -9.11 2.90 -19.53
N VAL A 308 -9.40 1.80 -20.23
CA VAL A 308 -8.40 0.89 -20.83
C VAL A 308 -8.44 1.00 -22.35
N GLU A 309 -7.28 1.22 -22.96
CA GLU A 309 -7.11 1.28 -24.41
C GLU A 309 -6.91 -0.13 -25.00
N TYR A 310 -7.72 -0.46 -26.01
CA TYR A 310 -7.60 -1.70 -26.79
C TYR A 310 -7.18 -1.35 -28.21
N HIS A 311 -6.06 -1.90 -28.68
CA HIS A 311 -5.49 -1.58 -29.99
C HIS A 311 -5.86 -2.63 -31.05
N PHE A 312 -6.10 -2.16 -32.27
CA PHE A 312 -6.46 -2.99 -33.41
C PHE A 312 -5.73 -2.55 -34.68
N VAL A 313 -5.65 -3.47 -35.64
CA VAL A 313 -5.10 -3.21 -36.98
C VAL A 313 -6.09 -3.63 -38.05
N ALA A 314 -6.33 -2.77 -39.03
CA ALA A 314 -7.21 -3.07 -40.14
C ALA A 314 -6.65 -4.21 -41.00
N LYS A 315 -7.41 -5.31 -41.10
CA LYS A 315 -7.08 -6.48 -41.92
C LYS A 315 -7.46 -6.27 -43.40
N VAL A 316 -8.55 -5.54 -43.64
CA VAL A 316 -9.08 -5.25 -44.97
C VAL A 316 -9.40 -3.76 -45.05
N ALA A 317 -9.25 -3.16 -46.24
CA ALA A 317 -9.66 -1.78 -46.44
C ALA A 317 -11.19 -1.69 -46.38
N HIS A 318 -11.73 -0.77 -45.58
CA HIS A 318 -13.17 -0.59 -45.42
C HIS A 318 -13.52 0.80 -44.87
N THR A 319 -14.76 1.22 -45.07
CA THR A 319 -15.35 2.37 -44.36
C THR A 319 -16.07 1.86 -43.11
N SER A 320 -15.82 2.50 -41.98
CA SER A 320 -16.40 2.11 -40.68
C SER A 320 -17.93 2.28 -40.68
N ALA A 321 -18.60 1.22 -40.24
CA ALA A 321 -20.05 1.05 -40.22
C ALA A 321 -20.45 0.09 -39.08
N ASN A 322 -21.75 -0.04 -38.82
CA ASN A 322 -22.26 -0.83 -37.69
C ASN A 322 -21.93 -2.33 -37.73
N ASN A 323 -21.59 -2.87 -38.90
CA ASN A 323 -21.28 -4.30 -39.09
C ASN A 323 -19.78 -4.65 -38.99
N ASN A 324 -18.90 -3.64 -38.95
CA ASN A 324 -17.45 -3.83 -38.99
C ASN A 324 -16.73 -3.13 -37.82
N LEU A 325 -17.43 -2.87 -36.71
CA LEU A 325 -16.79 -2.33 -35.50
C LEU A 325 -15.72 -3.29 -34.94
N PRO A 326 -14.61 -2.79 -34.40
CA PRO A 326 -13.76 -3.56 -33.49
C PRO A 326 -14.60 -4.07 -32.32
N PRO A 327 -14.50 -5.36 -31.92
CA PRO A 327 -13.44 -6.33 -32.22
C PRO A 327 -13.81 -7.36 -33.32
N ASN A 328 -14.49 -6.97 -34.41
CA ASN A 328 -14.86 -7.89 -35.49
C ASN A 328 -13.61 -8.48 -36.19
N LYS A 329 -13.36 -9.78 -35.99
CA LYS A 329 -12.20 -10.53 -36.49
C LYS A 329 -12.06 -10.57 -38.01
N ASN A 330 -13.13 -10.32 -38.75
CA ASN A 330 -13.09 -10.29 -40.22
C ASN A 330 -12.40 -9.03 -40.75
N PHE A 331 -12.50 -7.92 -39.99
CA PHE A 331 -12.01 -6.60 -40.40
C PHE A 331 -10.79 -6.14 -39.59
N TRP A 332 -10.61 -6.67 -38.37
CA TRP A 332 -9.60 -6.20 -37.43
C TRP A 332 -8.78 -7.32 -36.81
N TYR A 333 -7.46 -7.15 -36.79
CA TYR A 333 -6.58 -7.87 -35.88
C TYR A 333 -6.60 -7.18 -34.51
N SER A 334 -6.80 -7.94 -33.44
CA SER A 334 -6.71 -7.44 -32.07
C SER A 334 -5.31 -7.65 -31.51
N ASP A 335 -4.72 -6.59 -30.97
CA ASP A 335 -3.46 -6.69 -30.22
C ASP A 335 -3.76 -7.26 -28.84
N GLN A 336 -3.25 -8.46 -28.57
CA GLN A 336 -3.52 -9.18 -27.34
C GLN A 336 -2.26 -9.82 -26.80
N CYS A 337 -2.14 -9.83 -25.47
CA CYS A 337 -1.07 -10.54 -24.78
C CYS A 337 -1.46 -12.00 -24.56
N SER A 338 -0.62 -12.91 -25.02
CA SER A 338 -0.66 -14.36 -24.69
C SER A 338 -0.28 -14.67 -23.24
N LYS A 339 0.22 -13.65 -22.51
CA LYS A 339 0.81 -13.73 -21.17
C LYS A 339 2.05 -14.64 -21.09
N SER A 340 2.63 -15.03 -22.23
CA SER A 340 3.82 -15.88 -22.30
C SER A 340 5.09 -15.04 -22.50
N ILE A 341 6.24 -15.60 -22.14
CA ILE A 341 7.56 -15.00 -22.45
C ILE A 341 7.72 -14.83 -23.98
N LYS A 342 7.19 -15.77 -24.77
CA LYS A 342 7.22 -15.69 -26.24
C LYS A 342 6.51 -14.42 -26.73
N GLY A 343 5.33 -14.10 -26.21
CA GLY A 343 4.58 -12.89 -26.56
C GLY A 343 5.28 -11.59 -26.17
N CYS A 344 6.00 -11.58 -25.05
CA CYS A 344 6.83 -10.44 -24.64
C CYS A 344 8.06 -10.26 -25.54
N LYS A 345 8.74 -11.35 -25.93
CA LYS A 345 9.89 -11.29 -26.86
C LYS A 345 9.52 -10.69 -28.21
N LEU A 346 8.31 -10.98 -28.70
CA LEU A 346 7.80 -10.39 -29.94
C LEU A 346 7.69 -8.86 -29.86
N ARG A 347 7.35 -8.31 -28.68
CA ARG A 347 7.09 -6.88 -28.42
C ARG A 347 8.33 -6.06 -28.10
N PHE A 348 9.30 -6.66 -27.44
CA PHE A 348 10.51 -5.96 -26.96
C PHE A 348 11.78 -6.39 -27.69
N ASN A 349 11.64 -6.89 -28.92
CA ASN A 349 12.75 -7.29 -29.78
C ASN A 349 13.78 -8.21 -29.08
N GLY A 350 13.29 -9.16 -28.29
CA GLY A 350 14.12 -10.12 -27.56
C GLY A 350 14.71 -9.63 -26.23
N VAL A 351 14.87 -8.33 -26.02
CA VAL A 351 15.34 -7.75 -24.74
C VAL A 351 14.14 -7.46 -23.87
N LEU A 352 13.91 -8.27 -22.84
CA LEU A 352 12.80 -8.05 -21.92
C LEU A 352 13.09 -6.83 -21.02
N PRO A 353 12.07 -6.03 -20.67
CA PRO A 353 12.20 -4.92 -19.71
C PRO A 353 12.71 -5.34 -18.33
N PHE A 354 12.67 -6.64 -18.04
CA PHE A 354 13.00 -7.24 -16.75
C PHE A 354 13.79 -8.53 -16.96
N GLY A 355 14.79 -8.79 -16.10
CA GLY A 355 15.62 -10.01 -16.10
C GLY A 355 14.91 -11.27 -15.59
N GLY A 356 13.65 -11.15 -15.19
CA GLY A 356 12.76 -12.21 -14.69
C GLY A 356 11.42 -11.59 -14.30
N PHE A 357 10.34 -12.37 -14.17
CA PHE A 357 9.05 -11.78 -13.77
C PHE A 357 9.25 -10.90 -12.53
N PRO A 358 8.72 -9.66 -12.48
CA PRO A 358 9.06 -8.69 -11.43
C PRO A 358 8.93 -9.21 -9.98
N ALA A 359 8.10 -10.23 -9.77
CA ALA A 359 7.93 -10.88 -8.47
C ALA A 359 9.10 -11.80 -8.04
N VAL A 360 9.88 -12.35 -8.99
CA VAL A 360 11.00 -13.28 -8.69
C VAL A 360 12.34 -12.56 -8.56
N ASN A 361 12.44 -11.32 -9.08
CA ASN A 361 13.67 -10.54 -9.04
C ASN A 361 13.93 -9.87 -7.68
N LYS A 362 12.92 -9.83 -6.78
CA LYS A 362 13.03 -9.24 -5.43
C LYS A 362 13.34 -10.27 -4.32
N THR A 363 13.56 -11.56 -4.65
CA THR A 363 13.79 -12.63 -3.66
C THR A 363 15.24 -13.14 -3.58
N GLN A 364 16.23 -12.33 -3.97
CA GLN A 364 17.64 -12.61 -3.68
C GLN A 364 18.22 -11.67 -2.63
#